data_AF-A0A967GGN2-F1
#
_entry.id   AF-A0A967GGN2-F1
#
_cell.length_a   1.000
_cell.length_b   1.000
_cell.length_c   1.000
_cell.angle_alpha   90.00
_cell.angle_beta   90.00
_cell.angle_gamma   90.00
#
_symmetry.space_group_name_H-M   'P 1'
#
loop_
_entity.id
_entity.type
_entity.pdbx_description
1 polymer ?
#
loop_
_entity_poly.entity_id
_entity_poly.type
_entity_poly.pdbx_seq_one_letter_code
_entity_poly.pdbx_strand_id
1 'polypeptide(L)' 'VLIIVRAVLSWVSLDPRNPIVSLVVRATEPVLAPIRNLLPAGGGIDFSPLIALIAVQIFERLVVQVLISVA' A
#
# COMPACT_ATOMS: atom_id res chain seq x y z
N VAL A 1 6.96 -18.61 -9.29
CA VAL A 1 7.66 -18.26 -8.04
C VAL A 1 8.88 -17.35 -8.28
N LEU A 2 9.92 -17.73 -9.02
CA LEU A 2 11.08 -16.86 -9.34
C LEU A 2 10.75 -15.57 -10.14
N ILE A 3 9.53 -15.46 -10.67
CA ILE A 3 9.05 -14.40 -11.58
C ILE A 3 8.20 -13.35 -10.84
N ILE A 4 7.41 -13.76 -9.84
CA ILE A 4 6.74 -12.84 -8.90
C ILE A 4 7.80 -12.06 -8.10
N VAL A 5 8.92 -12.74 -7.89
CA VAL A 5 10.14 -12.31 -7.20
C VAL A 5 10.98 -11.32 -8.03
N ARG A 6 10.79 -11.20 -9.35
CA ARG A 6 11.29 -10.07 -10.17
C ARG A 6 10.22 -9.00 -10.42
N ALA A 7 8.95 -9.33 -10.18
CA ALA A 7 7.77 -8.47 -10.35
C ALA A 7 7.59 -7.44 -9.22
N VAL A 8 8.21 -7.71 -8.08
CA VAL A 8 8.51 -6.76 -7.02
C VAL A 8 9.71 -5.86 -7.41
N LEU A 9 10.63 -6.34 -8.25
CA LEU A 9 11.83 -5.60 -8.71
C LEU A 9 11.55 -4.54 -9.80
N SER A 10 10.30 -4.14 -9.97
CA SER A 10 9.95 -2.88 -10.63
C SER A 10 9.49 -1.87 -9.58
N TRP A 11 8.50 -2.21 -8.73
CA TRP A 11 7.95 -1.43 -7.60
C TRP A 11 8.21 0.10 -7.54
N VAL A 12 7.95 0.96 -8.53
CA VAL A 12 7.83 1.02 -9.99
C VAL A 12 8.35 2.44 -10.20
N SER A 13 9.52 2.60 -10.83
CA SER A 13 10.10 3.92 -11.11
C SER A 13 9.27 4.66 -12.17
N LEU A 14 8.22 5.34 -11.73
CA LEU A 14 7.36 6.16 -12.58
C LEU A 14 7.96 7.57 -12.66
N ASP A 15 8.06 8.15 -13.87
CA ASP A 15 8.59 9.50 -14.02
C ASP A 15 7.73 10.47 -13.19
N PRO A 16 8.30 11.13 -12.16
CA PRO A 16 7.56 12.06 -11.30
C PRO A 16 6.96 13.24 -12.06
N ARG A 17 7.45 13.51 -13.28
CA ARG A 17 6.94 14.55 -14.17
C ARG A 17 5.58 14.20 -14.78
N ASN A 18 5.12 12.96 -14.68
CA ASN A 18 3.79 12.60 -15.12
C ASN A 18 2.75 13.12 -14.09
N PRO A 19 1.84 14.02 -14.48
CA PRO A 19 0.86 14.61 -13.56
C PRO A 19 -0.03 13.57 -12.89
N ILE A 20 -0.33 12.46 -13.57
CA ILE A 20 -1.14 11.36 -13.02
C ILE A 20 -0.39 10.69 -11.86
N VAL A 21 0.91 10.44 -12.01
CA VAL A 21 1.76 9.86 -10.95
C VAL A 21 1.78 10.77 -9.74
N SER A 22 1.94 12.08 -9.95
CA SER A 22 1.94 13.07 -8.87
C SER A 22 0.60 13.14 -8.13
N LEU A 23 -0.51 13.01 -8.84
CA LEU A 23 -1.85 12.98 -8.26
C LEU A 23 -2.05 11.73 -7.40
N VAL A 24 -1.68 10.55 -7.92
CA VAL A 24 -1.77 9.29 -7.19
C VAL A 24 -0.94 9.35 -5.91
N VAL A 25 0.33 9.77 -6.00
CA VAL A 25 1.19 9.91 -4.82
C VAL A 25 0.55 10.83 -3.78
N ARG A 26 0.13 12.04 -4.17
CA ARG A 26 -0.51 12.99 -3.25
C ARG A 26 -1.79 12.47 -2.62
N ALA A 27 -2.60 11.71 -3.37
CA ALA A 27 -3.83 11.13 -2.86
C ALA A 27 -3.57 9.98 -1.87
N THR A 28 -2.53 9.17 -2.11
CA THR A 28 -2.19 8.02 -1.25
C THR A 28 -1.31 8.41 -0.07
N GLU A 29 -0.59 9.53 -0.13
CA GLU A 29 0.38 9.94 0.88
C GLU A 29 -0.19 10.06 2.30
N PRO A 30 -1.41 10.61 2.54
CA PRO A 30 -1.96 10.69 3.89
C PRO A 30 -2.15 9.31 4.56
N VAL A 31 -2.33 8.25 3.77
CA VAL A 31 -2.48 6.87 4.26
C VAL A 31 -1.12 6.17 4.34
N LEU A 32 -0.27 6.36 3.33
CA LEU A 32 1.02 5.68 3.24
C LEU A 32 2.09 6.30 4.16
N ALA A 33 2.12 7.62 4.34
CA ALA A 33 3.13 8.30 5.15
C ALA A 33 3.12 7.87 6.63
N PRO A 34 1.97 7.75 7.32
CA PRO A 34 1.95 7.21 8.68
C PRO A 34 2.50 5.77 8.74
N ILE A 35 2.07 4.91 7.82
CA ILE A 35 2.52 3.51 7.76
C ILE A 35 4.03 3.45 7.52
N ARG A 36 4.53 4.26 6.58
CA ARG A 36 5.95 4.37 6.27
C ARG A 36 6.77 4.87 7.46
N ASN A 37 6.25 5.83 8.22
CA ASN A 37 6.91 6.38 9.42
C ASN A 37 6.91 5.39 10.60
N LEU A 38 5.98 4.44 10.64
CA LEU A 38 5.95 3.36 11.62
C LEU A 38 6.94 2.24 11.30
N LEU A 39 7.30 2.07 10.02
CA LEU A 39 8.26 1.07 9.63
C LEU A 39 9.69 1.52 9.96
N PRO A 40 10.55 0.62 10.49
CA PRO A 40 11.96 0.92 10.62
C PRO A 40 12.53 1.27 9.25
N ALA A 41 13.33 2.34 9.17
CA ALA A 41 13.95 2.81 7.94
C ALA A 41 14.96 1.77 7.42
N GLY A 42 14.49 0.76 6.69
CA GLY A 42 15.30 -0.35 6.21
C GLY A 42 14.93 -0.73 4.79
N GLY A 43 15.89 -0.59 3.86
CA GLY A 43 15.89 -1.34 2.59
C GLY A 43 15.64 -0.57 1.29
N GLY A 44 15.44 0.76 1.31
CA GLY A 44 15.28 1.57 0.08
C GLY A 44 14.01 1.29 -0.74
N ILE A 45 13.15 0.38 -0.27
CA ILE A 45 11.90 -0.04 -0.89
C ILE A 45 10.76 0.34 0.06
N ASP A 46 9.73 0.99 -0.48
CA ASP A 46 8.55 1.36 0.29
C ASP A 46 7.58 0.18 0.40
N PHE A 47 7.52 -0.45 1.58
CA PHE A 47 6.56 -1.53 1.88
C PHE A 47 5.21 -1.00 2.39
N SER A 48 5.05 0.32 2.59
CA SER A 48 3.78 0.88 3.06
C SER A 48 2.57 0.54 2.19
N PRO A 49 2.66 0.42 0.85
CA PRO A 49 1.51 0.04 0.03
C PRO A 49 1.04 -1.39 0.29
N LEU A 50 1.97 -2.32 0.54
CA LEU A 50 1.65 -3.71 0.85
C LEU A 50 0.93 -3.80 2.20
N ILE A 51 1.38 -3.04 3.20
CA ILE A 51 0.77 -3.00 4.52
C ILE A 51 -0.62 -2.35 4.46
N ALA A 52 -0.75 -1.23 3.74
CA ALA A 52 -2.03 -0.59 3.52
C ALA A 52 -3.04 -1.57 2.89
N LEU A 53 -2.60 -2.34 1.88
CA LEU A 53 -3.44 -3.35 1.22
C LEU A 53 -3.91 -4.45 2.19
N ILE A 54 -3.00 -4.95 3.03
CA ILE A 54 -3.33 -5.96 4.04
C ILE A 54 -4.32 -5.38 5.08
N ALA A 55 -4.09 -4.15 5.53
CA ALA A 55 -4.96 -3.47 6.50
C ALA A 55 -6.38 -3.27 5.95
N VAL A 56 -6.50 -2.84 4.70
CA VAL A 56 -7.81 -2.68 4.03
C VAL A 56 -8.54 -4.01 3.92
N GLN A 57 -7.85 -5.10 3.52
CA GLN A 57 -8.47 -6.42 3.44
C GLN A 57 -8.96 -6.93 4.80
N ILE A 58 -8.19 -6.71 5.86
CA ILE A 58 -8.60 -7.08 7.22
C ILE A 58 -9.81 -6.24 7.63
N PHE A 59 -9.75 -4.92 7.42
CA PHE A 59 -10.84 -4.02 7.77
C PHE A 59 -12.15 -4.39 7.06
N GLU A 60 -12.10 -4.64 5.75
CA GLU A 60 -13.25 -5.11 4.96
C GLU A 60 -13.86 -6.38 5.55
N ARG A 61 -13.03 -7.39 5.82
CA ARG A 61 -13.50 -8.66 6.41
C ARG A 61 -14.15 -8.46 7.77
N LEU A 62 -13.55 -7.62 8.63
CA LEU A 62 -14.09 -7.33 9.95
C LEU A 62 -15.43 -6.59 9.85
N VAL A 63 -15.53 -5.58 8.99
CA VAL A 63 -16.78 -4.84 8.77
C VAL A 63 -17.89 -5.77 8.28
N VAL A 64 -17.60 -6.61 7.28
CA VAL A 64 -18.57 -7.60 6.76
C VAL A 64 -19.01 -8.57 7.85
N GLN A 65 -18.06 -9.10 8.62
CA GLN A 65 -18.37 -10.02 9.73
C GLN A 65 -19.24 -9.35 10.80
N VAL A 66 -18.93 -8.11 11.18
CA VAL A 66 -19.72 -7.36 12.17
C VAL A 66 -21.13 -7.10 11.65
N LEU A 67 -21.26 -6.66 10.39
CA LEU A 67 -22.57 -6.42 9.77
C LEU A 67 -23.43 -7.68 9.75
N ILE A 68 -22.84 -8.83 9.39
CA ILE A 68 -23.55 -10.12 9.42
C ILE A 68 -23.93 -10.52 10.85
N SER A 69 -23.06 -10.25 11.83
CA SER A 69 -23.33 -10.63 13.23
C SER A 69 -24.45 -9.84 13.90
N VAL A 70 -24.80 -8.66 13.36
CA VAL A 70 -25.84 -7.76 13.88
C VAL A 70 -27.15 -7.88 13.09
N ALA A 71 -27.12 -8.49 11.90
CA ALA A 71 -28.31 -8.77 11.09
C ALA A 71 -29.01 -10.06 11.54
#